data_AF-A0A1C6IRF0-F1
#
_entry.id   AF-A0A1C6IRF0-F1
#
_cell.length_a   1.000
_cell.length_b   1.000
_cell.length_c   1.000
_cell.angle_alpha   90.00
_cell.angle_beta   90.00
_cell.angle_gamma   90.00
#
_symmetry.space_group_name_H-M   'P 1'
#
loop_
_entity.id
_entity.type
_entity.pdbx_description
1 polymer ?
#
loop_
_entity_poly.entity_id
_entity_poly.type
_entity_poly.pdbx_seq_one_letter_code
_entity_poly.pdbx_strand_id
1 'polypeptide(L)'
;MKMMDCVEVIVEKDSYAKEGVHKGMQGIIWEDEPKDGCWVVLFPQCGDKEDIADLYMKEEDLKRIPAMSADVNEQIRAQFDSLEKGKKAEDVSNYMI
;
A
#
# COMPACT_ATOMS: atom_id res chain seq x y z
N MET A 1 -13.81 -11.39 -2.90
CA MET A 1 -13.17 -10.91 -4.16
C MET A 1 -12.77 -12.12 -5.03
N LYS A 2 -12.03 -11.95 -6.14
CA LYS A 2 -11.44 -13.06 -6.93
C LYS A 2 -10.07 -12.67 -7.53
N MET A 3 -9.27 -13.66 -7.94
CA MET A 3 -7.98 -13.42 -8.62
C MET A 3 -8.12 -12.42 -9.77
N MET A 4 -7.11 -11.58 -9.94
CA MET A 4 -7.02 -10.48 -10.91
C MET A 4 -8.00 -9.32 -10.68
N ASP A 5 -8.79 -9.33 -9.62
CA ASP A 5 -9.55 -8.15 -9.23
C ASP A 5 -8.61 -7.02 -8.81
N CYS A 6 -8.84 -5.84 -9.37
CA CYS A 6 -8.20 -4.62 -8.89
C CYS A 6 -8.89 -4.18 -7.59
N VAL A 7 -8.09 -3.79 -6.61
CA VAL A 7 -8.55 -3.35 -5.30
C VAL A 7 -7.84 -2.09 -4.85
N GLU A 8 -8.47 -1.33 -3.96
CA GLU A 8 -7.91 -0.18 -3.27
C GLU A 8 -7.95 -0.46 -1.76
N VAL A 9 -6.86 -0.12 -1.07
CA VAL A 9 -6.78 -0.19 0.40
C VAL A 9 -7.57 0.97 1.00
N ILE A 10 -8.58 0.69 1.82
CA ILE A 10 -9.48 1.74 2.36
C ILE A 10 -9.18 2.15 3.81
N VAL A 11 -8.22 1.49 4.45
CA VAL A 11 -7.79 1.73 5.83
C VAL A 11 -6.29 1.94 5.93
N GLU A 12 -5.84 2.75 6.89
CA GLU A 12 -4.42 2.85 7.23
C GLU A 12 -4.13 1.92 8.42
N LYS A 13 -3.08 1.10 8.33
CA LYS A 13 -2.64 0.23 9.43
C LYS A 13 -1.13 0.17 9.48
N ASP A 14 -0.57 0.22 10.69
CA ASP A 14 0.87 0.12 10.91
C ASP A 14 1.49 -1.15 10.30
N SER A 15 0.74 -2.26 10.27
CA SER A 15 1.20 -3.52 9.66
C SER A 15 1.38 -3.42 8.15
N TYR A 16 0.59 -2.59 7.46
CA TYR A 16 0.69 -2.37 6.02
C TYR A 16 1.71 -1.27 5.71
N ALA A 17 1.67 -0.19 6.49
CA ALA A 17 2.56 0.96 6.35
C ALA A 17 4.04 0.58 6.51
N LYS A 18 4.37 -0.38 7.39
CA LYS A 18 5.74 -0.90 7.55
C LYS A 18 6.31 -1.54 6.28
N GLU A 19 5.43 -2.10 5.44
CA GLU A 19 5.76 -2.70 4.15
C GLU A 19 5.59 -1.68 3.00
N GLY A 20 5.40 -0.39 3.33
CA GLY A 20 5.24 0.69 2.35
C GLY A 20 3.85 0.77 1.72
N VAL A 21 2.87 -0.01 2.20
CA VAL A 21 1.49 0.00 1.70
C VAL A 21 0.62 0.91 2.56
N HIS A 22 0.06 1.93 1.94
CA HIS A 22 -0.77 2.94 2.61
C HIS A 22 -2.20 2.97 2.07
N LYS A 23 -3.10 3.57 2.85
CA LYS A 23 -4.48 3.83 2.43
C LYS A 23 -4.52 4.56 1.09
N GLY A 24 -5.37 4.09 0.19
CA GLY A 24 -5.52 4.60 -1.17
C GLY A 24 -4.64 3.89 -2.20
N MET A 25 -3.63 3.11 -1.77
CA MET A 25 -2.86 2.31 -2.72
C MET A 25 -3.73 1.22 -3.35
N GLN A 26 -3.39 0.91 -4.59
CA GLN A 26 -4.12 0.02 -5.46
C GLN A 26 -3.30 -1.22 -5.79
N GLY A 27 -3.92 -2.38 -5.73
CA GLY A 27 -3.27 -3.66 -5.98
C GLY A 27 -4.18 -4.62 -6.73
N ILE A 28 -3.66 -5.83 -6.92
CA ILE A 28 -4.36 -6.92 -7.60
C ILE A 28 -4.41 -8.15 -6.71
N ILE A 29 -5.57 -8.81 -6.67
CA ILE A 29 -5.71 -10.09 -5.98
C ILE A 29 -4.89 -11.15 -6.73
N TRP A 30 -3.97 -11.81 -6.03
CA TRP A 30 -3.01 -12.74 -6.64
C TRP A 30 -3.25 -14.22 -6.33
N GLU A 31 -4.20 -14.55 -5.47
CA GLU A 31 -4.62 -15.93 -5.20
C GLU A 31 -6.05 -16.21 -5.66
N ASP A 32 -6.34 -17.46 -6.01
CA ASP A 32 -7.66 -17.92 -6.46
C ASP A 32 -8.71 -17.91 -5.33
N GLU A 33 -8.27 -18.19 -4.10
CA GLU A 33 -9.12 -18.30 -2.92
C GLU A 33 -8.53 -17.53 -1.72
N PRO A 34 -9.37 -16.97 -0.82
CA PRO A 34 -8.88 -16.32 0.38
C PRO A 34 -8.44 -17.36 1.42
N LYS A 35 -7.41 -17.03 2.20
CA LYS A 35 -6.96 -17.82 3.34
C LYS A 35 -7.34 -17.09 4.62
N ASP A 36 -8.15 -17.73 5.47
CA ASP A 36 -8.62 -17.18 6.74
C ASP A 36 -9.25 -15.77 6.62
N GLY A 37 -10.01 -15.55 5.54
CA GLY A 37 -10.66 -14.26 5.25
C GLY A 37 -9.71 -13.16 4.76
N CYS A 38 -8.44 -13.50 4.53
CA CYS A 38 -7.43 -12.63 3.95
C CYS A 38 -7.17 -13.00 2.48
N TRP A 39 -6.91 -11.99 1.67
CA TRP A 39 -6.46 -12.10 0.29
C TRP A 39 -4.99 -11.71 0.19
N VAL A 40 -4.24 -12.39 -0.68
CA VAL A 40 -2.94 -11.89 -1.11
C VAL A 40 -3.16 -10.80 -2.14
N VAL A 41 -2.64 -9.60 -1.85
CA VAL A 41 -2.71 -8.43 -2.73
C VAL A 41 -1.31 -8.02 -3.13
N LEU A 42 -1.05 -7.97 -4.43
CA LEU A 42 0.19 -7.49 -5.02
C LEU A 42 0.06 -5.99 -5.36
N PHE A 43 1.04 -5.20 -4.94
CA PHE A 43 1.06 -3.74 -5.13
C PHE A 43 2.16 -3.32 -6.11
N PRO A 44 1.85 -3.10 -7.40
CA PRO A 44 2.86 -2.83 -8.41
C PRO A 44 3.40 -1.40 -8.40
N GLN A 45 4.57 -1.24 -9.00
CA GLN A 45 5.20 0.05 -9.37
C GLN A 45 5.24 0.22 -10.90
N CYS A 46 5.51 1.44 -11.38
CA CYS A 46 5.56 1.72 -12.81
C CYS A 46 6.86 1.20 -13.45
N GLY A 47 6.73 0.49 -14.58
CA GLY A 47 7.84 -0.07 -15.34
C GLY A 47 8.38 -1.38 -14.76
N ASP A 48 9.63 -1.72 -15.06
CA ASP A 48 10.30 -2.95 -14.62
C ASP A 48 10.84 -2.87 -13.18
N LYS A 49 10.17 -2.10 -12.32
CA LYS A 49 10.52 -2.00 -10.89
C LYS A 49 9.94 -3.20 -10.16
N GLU A 50 10.59 -3.60 -9.07
CA GLU A 50 10.01 -4.58 -8.14
C GLU A 50 8.67 -4.05 -7.59
N ASP A 51 7.75 -4.95 -7.27
CA ASP A 51 6.51 -4.56 -6.60
C ASP A 51 6.81 -3.92 -5.23
N ILE A 52 5.91 -3.08 -4.75
CA ILE A 52 6.03 -2.46 -3.41
C ILE A 52 5.98 -3.55 -2.33
N ALA A 53 4.97 -4.43 -2.43
CA ALA A 53 4.76 -5.55 -1.53
C ALA A 53 3.72 -6.54 -2.09
N ASP A 54 3.74 -7.76 -1.55
CA ASP A 54 2.66 -8.75 -1.62
C ASP A 54 2.19 -9.10 -0.21
N LEU A 55 0.96 -8.70 0.15
CA LEU A 55 0.48 -8.77 1.54
C LEU A 55 -0.82 -9.55 1.68
N TYR A 56 -0.94 -10.26 2.81
CA TYR A 56 -2.23 -10.78 3.27
C TYR A 56 -3.06 -9.64 3.87
N MET A 57 -4.22 -9.35 3.28
CA MET A 57 -5.11 -8.27 3.68
C MET A 57 -6.53 -8.78 3.85
N LYS A 58 -7.21 -8.34 4.91
CA LYS A 58 -8.60 -8.75 5.11
C LYS A 58 -9.49 -8.14 4.03
N GLU A 59 -10.51 -8.88 3.60
CA GLU A 59 -11.45 -8.36 2.59
C GLU A 59 -12.14 -7.06 3.03
N GLU A 60 -12.38 -6.87 4.33
CA GLU A 60 -12.98 -5.64 4.91
C GLU A 60 -12.10 -4.39 4.77
N ASP A 61 -10.79 -4.56 4.56
CA ASP A 61 -9.82 -3.47 4.42
C ASP A 61 -9.65 -3.03 2.97
N LEU A 62 -10.36 -3.70 2.05
CA LEU A 62 -10.22 -3.55 0.61
C LEU A 62 -11.55 -3.13 -0.01
N LYS A 63 -11.46 -2.34 -1.06
CA LYS A 63 -12.59 -2.05 -1.95
C LYS A 63 -12.22 -2.44 -3.38
N ARG A 64 -13.08 -3.20 -4.03
CA ARG A 64 -12.92 -3.53 -5.45
C ARG A 64 -13.04 -2.26 -6.29
N ILE A 65 -12.14 -2.07 -7.24
CA ILE A 65 -12.13 -0.96 -8.20
C ILE A 65 -12.13 -1.49 -9.65
N PRO A 66 -12.58 -0.71 -10.65
CA PRO A 66 -12.63 -1.17 -12.03
C PRO A 66 -11.26 -1.45 -12.66
N ALA A 67 -10.26 -0.65 -12.31
CA ALA A 67 -8.89 -0.76 -12.78
C ALA A 67 -7.95 -0.08 -11.79
N MET A 68 -6.74 -0.61 -11.64
CA MET A 68 -5.67 0.00 -10.85
C MET A 68 -4.74 0.87 -11.72
N SER A 69 -4.04 1.80 -11.07
CA SER A 69 -2.96 2.60 -11.66
C SER A 69 -1.75 2.60 -10.71
N ALA A 70 -0.63 2.06 -11.17
CA ALA A 70 0.61 2.05 -10.40
C ALA A 70 1.14 3.48 -10.13
N ASP A 71 0.78 4.47 -10.95
CA ASP A 71 1.12 5.88 -10.71
C ASP A 71 0.50 6.39 -9.40
N VAL A 72 -0.69 5.91 -9.03
CA VAL A 72 -1.34 6.25 -7.76
C VAL A 72 -0.49 5.76 -6.59
N ASN A 73 0.06 4.54 -6.69
CA ASN A 73 0.92 3.97 -5.66
C ASN A 73 2.20 4.79 -5.49
N GLU A 74 2.84 5.18 -6.60
CA GLU A 74 4.05 6.00 -6.56
C GLU A 74 3.79 7.39 -5.95
N GLN A 75 2.67 8.02 -6.28
CA GLN A 75 2.27 9.30 -5.71
C GLN A 75 2.05 9.22 -4.20
N ILE A 76 1.32 8.20 -3.74
CA ILE A 76 1.06 7.99 -2.31
C ILE A 76 2.38 7.71 -1.58
N ARG A 77 3.21 6.81 -2.10
CA ARG A 77 4.52 6.50 -1.52
C ARG A 77 5.39 7.75 -1.38
N ALA A 78 5.47 8.57 -2.42
CA ALA A 78 6.24 9.81 -2.39
C ALA A 78 5.74 10.80 -1.31
N GLN A 79 4.42 10.88 -1.10
CA GLN A 79 3.84 11.70 -0.04
C GLN A 79 4.28 11.21 1.35
N PHE A 80 4.17 9.91 1.63
CA PHE A 80 4.57 9.35 2.92
C PHE A 80 6.08 9.43 3.16
N ASP A 81 6.92 9.16 2.16
CA ASP A 81 8.37 9.34 2.24
C ASP A 81 8.76 10.79 2.58
N SER A 82 8.03 11.77 2.04
CA SER A 82 8.28 13.18 2.33
C SER A 82 7.90 13.56 3.77
N LEU A 83 6.80 13.00 4.29
CA LEU A 83 6.34 13.23 5.66
C LEU A 83 7.31 12.64 6.68
N GLU A 84 7.80 11.42 6.44
CA GLU A 84 8.78 10.76 7.32
C GLU A 84 10.12 11.52 7.36
N LYS A 85 10.57 12.07 6.23
CA LYS A 85 11.74 12.94 6.18
C LYS A 85 11.52 14.25 6.93
N GLY A 86 10.33 14.85 6.81
CA GLY A 86 9.94 16.06 7.54
C GLY A 86 9.97 15.85 9.06
N LYS A 87 9.30 14.80 9.55
CA LYS A 87 9.29 14.45 10.99
C LYS A 87 10.70 14.27 11.55
N LYS A 88 11.57 13.51 10.85
CA LYS A 88 12.96 13.32 11.28
C LYS A 88 13.74 14.63 11.37
N ALA A 89 13.50 15.57 10.45
CA ALA A 89 14.15 16.88 10.48
C ALA A 89 13.68 17.73 11.67
N GLU A 90 12.38 17.73 11.96
CA GLU A 90 11.79 18.40 13.13
C GLU A 90 12.32 17.80 14.45
N ASP A 91 12.36 16.48 14.56
CA ASP A 91 12.87 15.77 15.74
C ASP A 91 14.34 16.13 16.03
N VAL A 92 15.20 16.19 15.01
CA VAL A 92 16.62 16.58 15.17
C VAL A 92 16.75 18.06 15.57
N SER A 93 15.91 18.94 15.04
CA SER A 93 15.95 20.38 15.37
C SER A 93 15.64 20.66 16.84
N ASN A 94 14.76 19.87 17.47
CA ASN A 94 14.40 20.02 18.88
C ASN A 94 15.56 19.74 19.85
N TYR A 95 16.59 19.02 19.41
CA TYR A 95 17.78 18.71 20.24
C TYR A 95 18.98 19.64 19.99
N MET A 96 18.88 20.59 19.04
CA MET A 96 19.97 21.51 18.70
C MET A 96 19.77 22.94 19.26
N ILE A 97 18.87 23.13 20.24
CA ILE A 97 18.64 24.40 20.95
C ILE A 97 19.36 24.40 22.30
#